data_AF-A0A6M4MFY2-F1
#
_entry.id   AF-A0A6M4MFY2-F1
#
_cell.length_a   1.000
_cell.length_b   1.000
_cell.length_c   1.000
_cell.angle_alpha   90.00
_cell.angle_beta   90.00
_cell.angle_gamma   90.00
#
_symmetry.space_group_name_H-M   'P 1'
#
loop_
_entity.id
_entity.type
_entity.pdbx_description
1 polymer ?
#
loop_
_entity_poly.entity_id
_entity_poly.type
_entity_poly.pdbx_seq_one_letter_code
_entity_poly.pdbx_strand_id
1 'polypeptide(L)'
;MANLPVRTTRGMALLGPIMLLIGFSITGAVVVGKILLSQQTISRSLKEQQQASADAVNKLTVRVAQLQHTNDWQAQLSLTEREDVTSYSKNIVREATTESFTLRVRGASEDGAVQRHIEASYIRFPRLINLPPAPLMVQGELSPSTSLMLHSITADTLTPQWLSYVSDSHLDLSGNDKITCLEPRFNVASCVDNAVTSSAVKGPDIVDNAAGFPPDIFAYLFGVTSSRYEKVRQSAHFLRTNCDDTTGLVGMIWIEGNCDLATSAMLGSETSPVIVVVHNGELLLRTHSKIFGLVVIFRENSALDYRVTIPISALVKGAIISNHAVDADSTINILYSRALLLTLQRHPFLQQMELIPGTWRSF
;
A
#
# COMPACT_ATOMS: atom_id res chain seq x y z
N MET A 1 10.50 -118.08 -36.57
CA MET A 1 11.56 -117.06 -36.44
C MET A 1 11.18 -115.86 -37.30
N ALA A 2 11.05 -114.68 -36.69
CA ALA A 2 11.47 -113.36 -37.18
C ALA A 2 10.53 -112.26 -36.65
N ASN A 3 11.10 -111.45 -35.76
CA ASN A 3 10.56 -110.22 -35.18
C ASN A 3 10.41 -109.12 -36.25
N LEU A 4 9.45 -108.20 -36.05
CA LEU A 4 9.47 -106.85 -36.66
C LEU A 4 9.37 -105.78 -35.56
N PRO A 5 10.08 -104.63 -35.68
CA PRO A 5 10.40 -103.75 -34.57
C PRO A 5 9.50 -102.50 -34.46
N VAL A 6 9.75 -101.78 -33.36
CA VAL A 6 9.06 -100.62 -32.76
C VAL A 6 9.41 -99.27 -33.43
N ARG A 7 8.36 -98.45 -33.65
CA ARG A 7 8.18 -96.96 -33.46
C ARG A 7 9.27 -95.97 -33.90
N THR A 8 8.86 -94.83 -34.48
CA THR A 8 9.45 -93.51 -34.14
C THR A 8 8.47 -92.34 -34.33
N THR A 9 8.47 -91.48 -33.31
CA THR A 9 7.70 -90.26 -33.05
C THR A 9 8.18 -89.06 -33.88
N ARG A 10 7.29 -88.45 -34.68
CA ARG A 10 7.54 -87.20 -35.44
C ARG A 10 6.95 -85.90 -34.83
N GLY A 11 6.40 -85.96 -33.62
CA GLY A 11 5.72 -84.80 -32.99
C GLY A 11 6.61 -83.79 -32.25
N MET A 12 7.90 -84.07 -32.00
CA MET A 12 8.73 -83.27 -31.08
C MET A 12 9.51 -82.11 -31.72
N ALA A 13 9.65 -82.05 -33.05
CA ALA A 13 10.52 -81.07 -33.71
C ALA A 13 9.91 -79.66 -33.91
N LEU A 14 8.58 -79.51 -33.80
CA LEU A 14 7.86 -78.23 -33.98
C LEU A 14 7.58 -77.49 -32.66
N LEU A 15 7.72 -78.16 -31.50
CA LEU A 15 7.42 -77.58 -30.19
C LEU A 15 8.46 -76.54 -29.73
N GLY A 16 9.74 -76.73 -30.08
CA GLY A 16 10.83 -75.82 -29.72
C GLY A 16 10.64 -74.37 -30.21
N PRO A 17 10.46 -74.12 -31.52
CA PRO A 17 10.30 -72.76 -32.03
C PRO A 17 8.98 -72.09 -31.59
N ILE A 18 7.89 -72.85 -31.42
CA ILE A 18 6.61 -72.33 -30.93
C ILE A 18 6.71 -71.92 -29.46
N MET A 19 7.34 -72.73 -28.60
CA MET A 19 7.63 -72.35 -27.21
C MET A 19 8.49 -71.10 -27.12
N LEU A 20 9.45 -70.95 -28.02
CA LEU A 20 10.34 -69.79 -28.06
C LEU A 20 9.59 -68.51 -28.49
N LEU A 21 8.71 -68.61 -29.49
CA LEU A 21 7.82 -67.53 -29.92
C LEU A 21 6.84 -67.11 -28.83
N ILE A 22 6.23 -68.08 -28.13
CA ILE A 22 5.33 -67.81 -27.00
C ILE A 22 6.11 -67.18 -25.84
N GLY A 23 7.33 -67.65 -25.57
CA GLY A 23 8.22 -67.05 -24.58
C GLY A 23 8.53 -65.58 -24.87
N PHE A 24 8.84 -65.25 -26.13
CA PHE A 24 9.06 -63.87 -26.56
C PHE A 24 7.79 -63.02 -26.51
N SER A 25 6.62 -63.56 -26.88
CA SER A 25 5.36 -62.80 -26.83
C SER A 25 4.93 -62.50 -25.40
N ILE A 26 5.08 -63.47 -24.48
CA ILE A 26 4.75 -63.31 -23.07
C ILE A 26 5.71 -62.30 -22.41
N THR A 27 7.01 -62.43 -22.65
CA THR A 27 7.99 -61.46 -22.10
C THR A 27 7.76 -60.06 -22.64
N GLY A 28 7.47 -59.91 -23.94
CA GLY A 28 7.09 -58.63 -24.54
C GLY A 28 5.85 -58.01 -23.89
N ALA A 29 4.78 -58.79 -23.72
CA ALA A 29 3.55 -58.32 -23.07
C ALA A 29 3.77 -57.90 -21.61
N VAL A 30 4.58 -58.65 -20.85
CA VAL A 30 4.92 -58.32 -19.46
C VAL A 30 5.73 -57.03 -19.38
N VAL A 31 6.69 -56.82 -20.28
CA VAL A 31 7.50 -55.59 -20.32
C VAL A 31 6.61 -54.38 -20.66
N VAL A 32 5.75 -54.47 -21.67
CA VAL A 32 4.83 -53.39 -22.04
C VAL A 32 3.85 -53.08 -20.89
N GLY A 33 3.30 -54.11 -20.23
CA GLY A 33 2.43 -53.93 -19.06
C GLY A 33 3.13 -53.19 -17.92
N LYS A 34 4.39 -53.53 -17.61
CA LYS A 34 5.19 -52.82 -16.60
C LYS A 34 5.45 -51.36 -16.97
N ILE A 35 5.74 -51.08 -18.24
CA ILE A 35 5.95 -49.70 -18.72
C ILE A 35 4.68 -48.87 -18.58
N LEU A 36 3.52 -49.41 -18.97
CA LEU A 36 2.23 -48.71 -18.85
C LEU A 36 1.86 -48.43 -17.39
N LEU A 37 2.06 -49.39 -16.50
CA LEU A 37 1.85 -49.20 -15.06
C LEU A 37 2.77 -48.12 -14.50
N SER A 38 4.05 -48.12 -14.91
CA SER A 38 5.01 -47.07 -14.52
C SER A 38 4.60 -45.70 -15.04
N GLN A 39 4.08 -45.59 -16.25
CA GLN A 39 3.61 -44.32 -16.80
C GLN A 39 2.36 -43.81 -16.06
N GLN A 40 1.43 -44.71 -15.71
CA GLN A 40 0.25 -44.35 -14.94
C GLN A 40 0.60 -43.86 -13.54
N THR A 41 1.53 -44.51 -12.84
CA THR A 41 1.96 -44.06 -11.50
C THR A 41 2.70 -42.73 -11.56
N ILE A 42 3.56 -42.50 -12.55
CA ILE A 42 4.22 -41.20 -12.76
C ILE A 42 3.19 -40.11 -13.09
N SER A 43 2.23 -40.38 -13.98
CA SER A 43 1.21 -39.39 -14.33
C SER A 43 0.32 -39.05 -13.14
N ARG A 44 -0.05 -40.05 -12.33
CA ARG A 44 -0.83 -39.84 -11.10
C ARG A 44 -0.05 -39.00 -10.09
N SER A 45 1.20 -39.35 -9.81
CA SER A 45 2.02 -38.60 -8.85
C SER A 45 2.28 -37.18 -9.30
N LEU A 46 2.46 -36.94 -10.60
CA LEU A 46 2.56 -35.58 -11.17
C LEU A 46 1.30 -34.77 -10.95
N LYS A 47 0.11 -35.35 -11.18
CA LYS A 47 -1.18 -34.68 -10.93
C LYS A 47 -1.36 -34.35 -9.45
N GLU A 48 -1.09 -35.31 -8.57
CA GLU A 48 -1.21 -35.10 -7.11
C GLU A 48 -0.23 -34.02 -6.61
N GLN A 49 0.99 -33.98 -7.15
CA GLN A 49 1.95 -32.90 -6.84
C GLN A 49 1.48 -31.53 -7.34
N GLN A 50 0.91 -31.46 -8.54
CA GLN A 50 0.34 -30.22 -9.08
C GLN A 50 -0.84 -29.73 -8.24
N GLN A 51 -1.72 -30.63 -7.82
CA GLN A 51 -2.85 -30.32 -6.93
C GLN A 51 -2.38 -29.79 -5.58
N ALA A 52 -1.45 -30.49 -4.92
CA ALA A 52 -0.91 -30.04 -3.64
C ALA A 52 -0.20 -28.68 -3.74
N SER A 53 0.48 -28.41 -4.86
CA SER A 53 1.08 -27.09 -5.11
C SER A 53 0.01 -26.01 -5.32
N ALA A 54 -1.04 -26.28 -6.08
CA ALA A 54 -2.12 -25.32 -6.32
C ALA A 54 -2.86 -24.98 -5.01
N ASP A 55 -3.13 -25.98 -4.17
CA ASP A 55 -3.72 -25.79 -2.85
C ASP A 55 -2.82 -24.92 -1.94
N ALA A 56 -1.51 -25.17 -1.92
CA ALA A 56 -0.57 -24.35 -1.16
C ALA A 56 -0.56 -22.88 -1.63
N VAL A 57 -0.59 -22.63 -2.95
CA VAL A 57 -0.66 -21.27 -3.52
C VAL A 57 -1.98 -20.58 -3.12
N ASN A 58 -3.10 -21.29 -3.19
CA ASN A 58 -4.39 -20.74 -2.81
C ASN A 58 -4.41 -20.35 -1.32
N LYS A 59 -3.94 -21.24 -0.44
CA LYS A 59 -3.85 -20.96 0.99
C LYS A 59 -2.93 -19.79 1.31
N LEU A 60 -1.77 -19.70 0.65
CA LEU A 60 -0.86 -18.56 0.79
C LEU A 60 -1.53 -17.26 0.35
N THR A 61 -2.22 -17.27 -0.79
CA THR A 61 -2.93 -16.09 -1.32
C THR A 61 -4.01 -15.62 -0.38
N VAL A 62 -4.82 -16.53 0.15
CA VAL A 62 -5.87 -16.23 1.14
C VAL A 62 -5.25 -15.65 2.41
N ARG A 63 -4.15 -16.25 2.90
CA ARG A 63 -3.47 -15.77 4.10
C ARG A 63 -2.93 -14.36 3.93
N VAL A 64 -2.28 -14.07 2.80
CA VAL A 64 -1.78 -12.72 2.49
C VAL A 64 -2.91 -11.70 2.45
N ALA A 65 -4.03 -12.03 1.80
CA ALA A 65 -5.19 -11.14 1.73
C ALA A 65 -5.78 -10.83 3.12
N GLN A 66 -5.82 -11.80 4.03
CA GLN A 66 -6.25 -11.58 5.42
C GLN A 66 -5.30 -10.65 6.18
N LEU A 67 -3.99 -10.81 5.98
CA LEU A 67 -2.97 -10.03 6.70
C LEU A 67 -2.88 -8.57 6.23
N GLN A 68 -3.30 -8.27 5.00
CA GLN A 68 -3.25 -6.91 4.44
C GLN A 68 -4.12 -5.90 5.21
N HIS A 69 -5.29 -6.31 5.71
CA HIS A 69 -6.31 -5.39 6.23
C HIS A 69 -6.33 -5.24 7.77
N THR A 70 -5.27 -5.68 8.46
CA THR A 70 -5.33 -5.87 9.92
C THR A 70 -4.24 -5.07 10.65
N ASN A 71 -4.62 -4.31 11.68
CA ASN A 71 -3.67 -3.47 12.45
C ASN A 71 -2.61 -4.29 13.19
N ASP A 72 -3.05 -5.38 13.81
CA ASP A 72 -2.20 -6.32 14.53
C ASP A 72 -2.43 -7.70 13.93
N TRP A 73 -1.81 -7.92 12.78
CA TRP A 73 -1.99 -9.13 12.01
C TRP A 73 -1.56 -10.37 12.80
N GLN A 74 -0.57 -10.24 13.68
CA GLN A 74 -0.11 -11.32 14.55
C GLN A 74 -1.16 -11.71 15.60
N ALA A 75 -1.84 -10.73 16.20
CA ALA A 75 -2.90 -10.99 17.17
C ALA A 75 -4.09 -11.72 16.54
N GLN A 76 -4.34 -11.54 15.24
CA GLN A 76 -5.44 -12.18 14.52
C GLN A 76 -5.16 -13.59 14.02
N LEU A 77 -3.88 -14.01 14.01
CA LEU A 77 -3.53 -15.38 13.68
C LEU A 77 -3.83 -16.30 14.87
N SER A 78 -4.53 -17.40 14.60
CA SER A 78 -4.65 -18.52 15.54
C SER A 78 -3.28 -19.16 15.80
N LEU A 79 -3.18 -20.00 16.84
CA LEU A 79 -1.90 -20.61 17.24
C LEU A 79 -1.24 -21.39 16.10
N THR A 80 -2.02 -22.17 15.35
CA THR A 80 -1.52 -22.92 14.18
C THR A 80 -1.07 -22.01 13.05
N GLU A 81 -1.72 -20.87 12.86
CA GLU A 81 -1.37 -19.91 11.81
C GLU A 81 -0.14 -19.10 12.14
N ARG A 82 0.20 -18.94 13.41
CA ARG A 82 1.47 -18.36 13.84
C ARG A 82 2.64 -19.29 13.56
N GLU A 83 2.42 -20.61 13.55
CA GLU A 83 3.46 -21.58 13.15
C GLU A 83 3.81 -21.47 11.65
N ASP A 84 2.88 -20.97 10.82
CA ASP A 84 3.16 -20.67 9.41
C ASP A 84 4.12 -19.47 9.26
N VAL A 85 4.29 -18.64 10.28
CA VAL A 85 5.22 -17.48 10.25
C VAL A 85 6.60 -17.94 10.69
N THR A 86 7.50 -18.18 9.74
CA THR A 86 8.85 -18.72 10.03
C THR A 86 9.88 -17.64 10.30
N SER A 87 9.63 -16.40 9.88
CA SER A 87 10.48 -15.26 10.18
C SER A 87 9.65 -13.98 10.35
N TYR A 88 10.11 -13.07 11.20
CA TYR A 88 9.52 -11.76 11.39
C TYR A 88 10.60 -10.75 11.78
N SER A 89 10.56 -9.58 11.16
CA SER A 89 11.38 -8.42 11.49
C SER A 89 10.54 -7.16 11.39
N LYS A 90 10.77 -6.22 12.31
CA LYS A 90 10.13 -4.91 12.35
C LYS A 90 11.20 -3.86 12.40
N ASN A 91 11.17 -2.94 11.45
CA ASN A 91 12.11 -1.84 11.32
C ASN A 91 11.35 -0.52 11.28
N ILE A 92 11.94 0.54 11.81
CA ILE A 92 11.40 1.89 11.70
C ILE A 92 12.36 2.69 10.82
N VAL A 93 11.89 3.12 9.66
CA VAL A 93 12.66 3.91 8.70
C VAL A 93 11.93 5.23 8.53
N ARG A 94 12.53 6.34 8.98
CA ARG A 94 11.92 7.69 8.89
C ARG A 94 10.51 7.76 9.49
N GLU A 95 10.35 7.20 10.69
CA GLU A 95 9.08 7.12 11.43
C GLU A 95 8.01 6.18 10.82
N ALA A 96 8.20 5.72 9.58
CA ALA A 96 7.42 4.66 8.97
C ALA A 96 7.84 3.29 9.51
N THR A 97 6.86 2.54 10.03
CA THR A 97 7.06 1.14 10.42
C THR A 97 7.05 0.25 9.17
N THR A 98 8.13 -0.48 8.93
CA THR A 98 8.22 -1.51 7.90
C THR A 98 8.38 -2.87 8.56
N GLU A 99 7.55 -3.83 8.17
CA GLU A 99 7.57 -5.20 8.69
C GLU A 99 7.91 -6.15 7.56
N SER A 100 8.77 -7.13 7.81
CA SER A 100 9.01 -8.22 6.86
C SER A 100 8.77 -9.55 7.55
N PHE A 101 8.12 -10.48 6.88
CA PHE A 101 7.84 -11.79 7.44
C PHE A 101 7.85 -12.86 6.37
N THR A 102 8.13 -14.10 6.77
CA THR A 102 8.07 -15.27 5.90
C THR A 102 6.88 -16.13 6.28
N LEU A 103 6.05 -16.48 5.30
CA LEU A 103 4.96 -17.43 5.44
C LEU A 103 5.35 -18.77 4.81
N ARG A 104 5.15 -19.85 5.55
CA ARG A 104 5.30 -21.23 5.11
C ARG A 104 3.95 -21.93 5.22
N VAL A 105 3.38 -22.29 4.09
CA VAL A 105 2.03 -22.86 4.01
C VAL A 105 2.09 -24.27 3.44
N ARG A 106 1.24 -25.16 3.97
CA ARG A 106 1.14 -26.56 3.54
C ARG A 106 -0.10 -26.79 2.68
N GLY A 107 0.11 -27.22 1.45
CA GLY A 107 -0.91 -27.71 0.54
C GLY A 107 -0.98 -29.23 0.51
N ALA A 108 -2.13 -29.78 0.17
CA ALA A 108 -2.37 -31.22 0.09
C ALA A 108 -3.12 -31.60 -1.19
N SER A 109 -2.90 -32.81 -1.70
CA SER A 109 -3.77 -33.44 -2.71
C SER A 109 -5.16 -33.70 -2.12
N GLU A 110 -6.16 -33.96 -2.96
CA GLU A 110 -7.55 -34.19 -2.50
C GLU A 110 -7.66 -35.36 -1.51
N ASP A 111 -6.84 -36.39 -1.67
CA ASP A 111 -6.75 -37.54 -0.78
C ASP A 111 -5.79 -37.35 0.41
N GLY A 112 -5.12 -36.20 0.48
CA GLY A 112 -4.13 -35.87 1.51
C GLY A 112 -2.82 -36.65 1.43
N ALA A 113 -2.65 -37.52 0.44
CA ALA A 113 -1.50 -38.43 0.32
C ALA A 113 -0.21 -37.70 -0.06
N VAL A 114 -0.33 -36.65 -0.88
CA VAL A 114 0.79 -35.79 -1.27
C VAL A 114 0.64 -34.44 -0.61
N GLN A 115 1.73 -33.95 -0.04
CA GLN A 115 1.78 -32.63 0.57
C GLN A 115 2.97 -31.86 0.05
N ARG A 116 2.76 -30.57 -0.13
CA ARG A 116 3.78 -29.64 -0.58
C ARG A 116 3.78 -28.44 0.33
N HIS A 117 4.97 -27.91 0.58
CA HIS A 117 5.09 -26.67 1.32
C HIS A 117 5.59 -25.59 0.36
N ILE A 118 5.02 -24.41 0.52
CA ILE A 118 5.45 -23.21 -0.19
C ILE A 118 5.84 -22.18 0.86
N GLU A 119 6.98 -21.55 0.62
CA GLU A 119 7.47 -20.46 1.43
C GLU A 119 7.63 -19.20 0.58
N ALA A 120 7.19 -18.07 1.13
CA ALA A 120 7.31 -16.76 0.52
C ALA A 120 7.48 -15.69 1.58
N SER A 121 8.36 -14.72 1.32
CA SER A 121 8.56 -13.57 2.21
C SER A 121 7.85 -12.35 1.69
N TYR A 122 7.23 -11.59 2.59
CA TYR A 122 6.49 -10.38 2.31
C TYR A 122 7.09 -9.22 3.09
N ILE A 123 6.97 -8.03 2.51
CA ILE A 123 7.24 -6.76 3.18
C ILE A 123 5.94 -5.98 3.27
N ARG A 124 5.67 -5.42 4.44
CA ARG A 124 4.55 -4.55 4.74
C ARG A 124 5.07 -3.17 5.12
N PHE A 125 4.58 -2.13 4.47
CA PHE A 125 5.05 -0.76 4.65
C PHE A 125 3.90 0.23 4.43
N PRO A 126 3.96 1.44 5.00
CA PRO A 126 2.91 2.42 4.82
C PRO A 126 2.99 3.03 3.42
N ARG A 127 1.82 3.28 2.84
CA ARG A 127 1.63 4.02 1.60
C ARG A 127 2.15 5.45 1.69
N LEU A 128 1.99 6.07 2.86
CA LEU A 128 2.56 7.38 3.17
C LEU A 128 3.94 7.16 3.78
N ILE A 129 4.99 7.33 2.99
CA ILE A 129 6.37 7.01 3.39
C ILE A 129 6.92 8.08 4.33
N ASN A 130 6.73 9.36 3.98
CA ASN A 130 7.18 10.48 4.80
C ASN A 130 5.98 11.33 5.21
N LEU A 131 6.01 11.81 6.46
CA LEU A 131 5.05 12.79 6.93
C LEU A 131 5.51 14.21 6.53
N PRO A 132 4.58 15.12 6.19
CA PRO A 132 4.87 16.54 6.11
C PRO A 132 5.47 17.04 7.43
N PRO A 133 6.59 17.79 7.44
CA PRO A 133 7.15 18.37 8.65
C PRO A 133 6.40 19.63 9.13
N ALA A 134 5.51 20.19 8.30
CA ALA A 134 4.77 21.43 8.52
C ALA A 134 3.29 21.29 8.09
N PRO A 135 2.36 22.13 8.60
CA PRO A 135 0.97 22.16 8.14
C PRO A 135 0.83 22.43 6.65
N LEU A 136 1.68 23.28 6.07
CA LEU A 136 1.63 23.63 4.66
C LEU A 136 3.00 23.41 4.01
N MET A 137 3.03 22.62 2.94
CA MET A 137 4.16 22.56 2.00
C MET A 137 3.71 22.92 0.60
N VAL A 138 4.45 23.79 -0.09
CA VAL A 138 4.11 24.23 -1.45
C VAL A 138 5.35 24.17 -2.32
N GLN A 139 5.25 23.45 -3.44
CA GLN A 139 6.23 23.49 -4.52
C GLN A 139 5.85 24.61 -5.49
N GLY A 140 6.61 25.70 -5.51
CA GLY A 140 6.30 26.94 -6.21
C GLY A 140 5.90 28.07 -5.26
N GLU A 141 5.51 29.19 -5.85
CA GLU A 141 5.17 30.40 -5.14
C GLU A 141 3.77 30.32 -4.50
N LEU A 142 3.62 31.01 -3.37
CA LEU A 142 2.32 31.31 -2.80
C LEU A 142 1.97 32.76 -3.17
N SER A 143 0.82 32.97 -3.81
CA SER A 143 0.42 34.32 -4.21
C SER A 143 0.35 35.28 -3.00
N PRO A 144 0.84 36.54 -3.11
CA PRO A 144 0.77 37.54 -2.03
C PRO A 144 -0.66 37.85 -1.56
N SER A 145 -1.68 37.64 -2.40
CA SER A 145 -3.09 37.79 -2.01
C SER A 145 -3.66 36.57 -1.27
N THR A 146 -2.86 35.53 -1.00
CA THR A 146 -3.30 34.40 -0.20
C THR A 146 -3.39 34.78 1.28
N SER A 147 -4.50 34.43 1.93
CA SER A 147 -4.63 34.51 3.39
C SER A 147 -4.25 33.17 4.01
N LEU A 148 -3.38 33.20 5.01
CA LEU A 148 -2.93 32.00 5.73
C LEU A 148 -3.28 32.10 7.21
N MET A 149 -3.79 31.00 7.74
CA MET A 149 -3.93 30.78 9.17
C MET A 149 -3.44 29.37 9.53
N LEU A 150 -2.19 29.28 9.97
CA LEU A 150 -1.51 28.01 10.22
C LEU A 150 -1.27 27.84 11.71
N HIS A 151 -1.89 26.82 12.28
CA HIS A 151 -1.78 26.52 13.70
C HIS A 151 -0.94 25.27 13.88
N SER A 152 0.10 25.35 14.69
CA SER A 152 0.90 24.18 15.07
C SER A 152 0.69 23.84 16.54
N ILE A 153 0.23 22.61 16.81
CA ILE A 153 0.09 22.11 18.18
C ILE A 153 1.42 21.49 18.62
N THR A 154 2.10 22.11 19.59
CA THR A 154 3.25 21.51 20.28
C THR A 154 2.75 20.53 21.33
N ALA A 155 2.38 19.33 20.89
CA ALA A 155 2.09 18.24 21.82
C ALA A 155 3.38 17.54 22.30
N ASP A 156 4.53 17.81 21.68
CA ASP A 156 5.75 17.05 21.88
C ASP A 156 6.99 17.95 21.92
N THR A 157 7.81 17.80 22.97
CA THR A 157 9.06 18.54 23.19
C THR A 157 10.23 17.96 22.38
N LEU A 158 10.01 16.88 21.62
CA LEU A 158 11.04 16.09 20.94
C LEU A 158 11.36 16.54 19.51
N THR A 159 10.64 17.52 18.94
CA THR A 159 10.92 18.03 17.59
C THR A 159 11.73 19.32 17.67
N PRO A 160 12.99 19.35 17.19
CA PRO A 160 13.90 20.47 17.42
C PRO A 160 13.57 21.74 16.62
N GLN A 161 12.65 21.66 15.65
CA GLN A 161 12.13 22.81 14.94
C GLN A 161 10.68 22.56 14.55
N TRP A 162 9.77 23.39 15.05
CA TRP A 162 8.38 23.44 14.62
C TRP A 162 8.33 24.33 13.38
N LEU A 163 7.77 23.79 12.31
CA LEU A 163 7.63 24.49 11.03
C LEU A 163 6.15 24.70 10.75
N SER A 164 5.78 25.89 10.32
CA SER A 164 4.43 26.23 9.88
C SER A 164 4.32 26.18 8.36
N TYR A 165 5.38 26.57 7.65
CA TYR A 165 5.40 26.60 6.20
C TYR A 165 6.76 26.17 5.65
N VAL A 166 6.74 25.36 4.59
CA VAL A 166 7.94 24.97 3.85
C VAL A 166 7.72 25.10 2.34
N SER A 167 8.62 25.76 1.62
CA SER A 167 8.56 25.88 0.16
C SER A 167 9.96 25.95 -0.47
N ASP A 168 10.06 25.57 -1.74
CA ASP A 168 11.23 25.79 -2.60
C ASP A 168 11.35 27.23 -3.11
N SER A 169 10.31 28.05 -2.95
CA SER A 169 10.20 29.41 -3.47
C SER A 169 10.12 30.43 -2.34
N HIS A 170 10.29 31.71 -2.65
CA HIS A 170 10.19 32.78 -1.66
C HIS A 170 8.75 32.98 -1.19
N LEU A 171 8.55 33.14 0.13
CA LEU A 171 7.27 33.54 0.69
C LEU A 171 7.24 35.06 0.86
N ASP A 172 6.45 35.74 0.03
CA ASP A 172 6.10 37.13 0.28
C ASP A 172 5.02 37.22 1.36
N LEU A 173 5.33 37.91 2.46
CA LEU A 173 4.39 38.14 3.55
C LEU A 173 3.52 39.39 3.34
N SER A 174 3.79 40.17 2.30
CA SER A 174 3.00 41.35 1.94
C SER A 174 1.59 40.95 1.46
N GLY A 175 0.67 41.91 1.51
CA GLY A 175 -0.73 41.70 1.11
C GLY A 175 -1.61 41.21 2.26
N ASN A 176 -2.32 40.11 2.04
CA ASN A 176 -3.31 39.58 2.98
C ASN A 176 -2.68 38.95 4.24
N ASP A 177 -3.49 38.80 5.29
CA ASP A 177 -3.07 38.23 6.58
C ASP A 177 -2.47 36.83 6.42
N LYS A 178 -1.21 36.70 6.83
CA LYS A 178 -0.48 35.44 6.89
C LYS A 178 -0.02 35.22 8.31
N ILE A 179 -0.81 34.48 9.06
CA ILE A 179 -0.63 34.29 10.50
C ILE A 179 -0.24 32.84 10.76
N THR A 180 0.82 32.66 11.54
CA THR A 180 1.19 31.38 12.11
C THR A 180 1.26 31.49 13.62
N CYS A 181 0.91 30.41 14.31
CA CYS A 181 0.96 30.39 15.76
C CYS A 181 1.28 29.01 16.31
N LEU A 182 1.80 29.03 17.54
CA LEU A 182 2.25 27.87 18.27
C LEU A 182 1.51 27.82 19.61
N GLU A 183 0.47 27.01 19.69
CA GLU A 183 -0.36 26.96 20.90
C GLU A 183 -0.70 25.52 21.32
N PRO A 184 -0.82 25.25 22.64
CA PRO A 184 -1.19 23.93 23.13
C PRO A 184 -2.66 23.58 22.83
N ARG A 185 -3.49 24.57 22.49
CA ARG A 185 -4.91 24.42 22.19
C ARG A 185 -5.29 25.29 21.01
N PHE A 186 -6.25 24.84 20.21
CA PHE A 186 -6.75 25.62 19.10
C PHE A 186 -7.58 26.81 19.60
N ASN A 187 -7.08 28.03 19.36
CA ASN A 187 -7.81 29.27 19.60
C ASN A 187 -7.42 30.32 18.55
N VAL A 188 -8.39 30.67 17.70
CA VAL A 188 -8.19 31.63 16.61
C VAL A 188 -7.80 33.02 17.11
N ALA A 189 -8.46 33.52 18.16
CA ALA A 189 -8.18 34.86 18.69
C ALA A 189 -6.77 34.92 19.30
N SER A 190 -6.42 33.90 20.09
CA SER A 190 -5.09 33.81 20.70
C SER A 190 -3.97 33.66 19.68
N CYS A 191 -4.24 32.95 18.57
CA CYS A 191 -3.32 32.82 17.44
C CYS A 191 -2.98 34.16 16.79
N VAL A 192 -3.96 35.06 16.65
CA VAL A 192 -3.74 36.41 16.11
C VAL A 192 -2.91 37.26 17.08
N ASP A 193 -3.21 37.19 18.37
CA ASP A 193 -2.52 37.99 19.40
C ASP A 193 -1.07 37.52 19.67
N ASN A 194 -0.82 36.21 19.53
CA ASN A 194 0.48 35.58 19.80
C ASN A 194 1.12 34.99 18.53
N ALA A 195 0.91 35.67 17.40
CA ALA A 195 1.44 35.24 16.11
C ALA A 195 2.97 35.14 16.14
N VAL A 196 3.49 34.05 15.60
CA VAL A 196 4.93 33.86 15.40
C VAL A 196 5.35 34.54 14.11
N THR A 197 4.67 34.20 13.02
CA THR A 197 4.74 34.90 11.75
C THR A 197 3.46 35.68 11.56
N SER A 198 3.60 36.91 11.09
CA SER A 198 2.53 37.79 10.64
C SER A 198 2.92 38.44 9.31
N SER A 199 2.03 39.22 8.71
CA SER A 199 2.35 40.02 7.51
C SER A 199 3.50 41.03 7.75
N ALA A 200 3.75 41.42 9.00
CA ALA A 200 4.81 42.37 9.36
C ALA A 200 6.13 41.70 9.76
N VAL A 201 6.09 40.46 10.26
CA VAL A 201 7.26 39.78 10.84
C VAL A 201 7.31 38.34 10.34
N LYS A 202 8.40 37.98 9.66
CA LYS A 202 8.71 36.60 9.32
C LYS A 202 9.36 35.89 10.50
N GLY A 203 8.67 34.88 11.04
CA GLY A 203 9.16 34.05 12.13
C GLY A 203 10.12 32.95 11.67
N PRO A 204 10.78 32.27 12.62
CA PRO A 204 11.72 31.17 12.36
C PRO A 204 11.03 29.86 11.94
N ASP A 205 9.69 29.85 11.92
CA ASP A 205 8.84 28.71 11.58
C ASP A 205 8.49 28.65 10.09
N ILE A 206 8.95 29.63 9.32
CA ILE A 206 8.83 29.70 7.87
C ILE A 206 10.18 29.32 7.26
N VAL A 207 10.18 28.27 6.43
CA VAL A 207 11.34 27.90 5.61
C VAL A 207 10.96 28.03 4.15
N ASP A 208 11.32 29.17 3.56
CA ASP A 208 11.15 29.44 2.14
C ASP A 208 12.51 29.34 1.42
N ASN A 209 12.50 29.27 0.08
CA ASN A 209 13.72 29.03 -0.72
C ASN A 209 14.53 27.82 -0.20
N ALA A 210 13.85 26.78 0.26
CA ALA A 210 14.47 25.70 0.99
C ALA A 210 15.34 24.83 0.05
N ALA A 211 16.66 24.89 0.20
CA ALA A 211 17.58 24.08 -0.62
C ALA A 211 17.37 22.56 -0.49
N GLY A 212 16.77 22.12 0.63
CA GLY A 212 16.40 20.72 0.89
C GLY A 212 14.95 20.38 0.53
N PHE A 213 14.22 21.28 -0.15
CA PHE A 213 12.85 20.99 -0.57
C PHE A 213 12.83 19.80 -1.54
N PRO A 214 11.93 18.82 -1.37
CA PRO A 214 11.87 17.69 -2.29
C PRO A 214 11.52 18.15 -3.72
N PRO A 215 12.32 17.82 -4.73
CA PRO A 215 12.04 18.26 -6.11
C PRO A 215 10.79 17.62 -6.71
N ASP A 216 10.39 16.46 -6.18
CA ASP A 216 9.11 15.81 -6.46
C ASP A 216 8.44 15.52 -5.12
N ILE A 217 7.57 16.43 -4.67
CA ILE A 217 6.89 16.28 -3.39
C ILE A 217 5.93 15.09 -3.37
N PHE A 218 5.40 14.68 -4.53
CA PHE A 218 4.57 13.49 -4.65
C PHE A 218 5.39 12.21 -4.41
N ALA A 219 6.60 12.16 -4.97
CA ALA A 219 7.58 11.09 -4.70
C ALA A 219 8.02 11.08 -3.24
N TYR A 220 8.21 12.25 -2.64
CA TYR A 220 8.53 12.37 -1.22
C TYR A 220 7.44 11.72 -0.34
N LEU A 221 6.16 11.93 -0.65
CA LEU A 221 5.06 11.37 0.14
C LEU A 221 4.86 9.87 -0.12
N PHE A 222 4.80 9.45 -1.38
CA PHE A 222 4.32 8.11 -1.74
C PHE A 222 5.41 7.16 -2.25
N GLY A 223 6.65 7.62 -2.41
CA GLY A 223 7.73 6.83 -3.01
C GLY A 223 7.58 6.57 -4.50
N VAL A 224 6.56 7.17 -5.13
CA VAL A 224 6.27 7.04 -6.56
C VAL A 224 6.40 8.42 -7.18
N THR A 225 7.18 8.54 -8.25
CA THR A 225 7.35 9.80 -8.98
C THR A 225 6.01 10.33 -9.48
N SER A 226 5.84 11.65 -9.47
CA SER A 226 4.70 12.37 -10.03
C SER A 226 4.37 11.92 -11.46
N SER A 227 5.37 11.66 -12.30
CA SER A 227 5.19 11.10 -13.66
C SER A 227 4.55 9.70 -13.72
N ARG A 228 4.45 9.01 -12.58
CA ARG A 228 3.84 7.68 -12.43
C ARG A 228 2.69 7.72 -11.41
N TYR A 229 2.09 8.90 -11.21
CA TYR A 229 1.00 9.10 -10.25
C TYR A 229 -0.14 8.10 -10.43
N GLU A 230 -0.39 7.64 -11.66
CA GLU A 230 -1.41 6.64 -11.98
C GLU A 230 -1.29 5.37 -11.13
N LYS A 231 -0.07 4.98 -10.74
CA LYS A 231 0.12 3.84 -9.82
C LYS A 231 -0.47 4.10 -8.43
N VAL A 232 -0.32 5.32 -7.93
CA VAL A 232 -0.92 5.73 -6.65
C VAL A 232 -2.44 5.84 -6.82
N ARG A 233 -2.91 6.50 -7.89
CA ARG A 233 -4.32 6.65 -8.23
C ARG A 233 -5.07 5.31 -8.33
N GLN A 234 -4.53 4.34 -9.06
CA GLN A 234 -5.11 3.00 -9.22
C GLN A 234 -5.24 2.22 -7.91
N SER A 235 -4.54 2.68 -6.87
CA SER A 235 -4.53 2.03 -5.56
C SER A 235 -5.19 2.89 -4.47
N ALA A 236 -5.86 3.98 -4.87
CA ALA A 236 -6.78 4.71 -4.02
C ALA A 236 -7.99 3.82 -3.69
N HIS A 237 -8.55 4.01 -2.51
CA HIS A 237 -9.71 3.24 -2.04
C HIS A 237 -10.99 3.75 -2.69
N PHE A 238 -11.04 5.05 -2.95
CA PHE A 238 -12.18 5.72 -3.54
C PHE A 238 -11.69 6.63 -4.65
N LEU A 239 -12.28 6.46 -5.84
CA LEU A 239 -12.22 7.44 -6.92
C LEU A 239 -13.53 8.23 -6.88
N ARG A 240 -13.44 9.56 -6.89
CA ARG A 240 -14.58 10.48 -6.91
C ARG A 240 -14.26 11.64 -7.85
N THR A 241 -15.29 12.41 -8.18
CA THR A 241 -15.16 13.67 -8.92
C THR A 241 -15.47 14.88 -8.04
N ASN A 242 -15.84 14.65 -6.77
CA ASN A 242 -16.14 15.67 -5.76
C ASN A 242 -16.05 15.10 -4.33
N CYS A 243 -16.13 15.96 -3.32
CA CYS A 243 -16.05 15.69 -1.88
C CYS A 243 -17.39 15.86 -1.14
N ASP A 244 -18.51 15.87 -1.87
CA ASP A 244 -19.84 16.12 -1.34
C ASP A 244 -20.43 14.93 -0.57
N ASP A 245 -20.16 13.70 -1.01
CA ASP A 245 -20.48 12.48 -0.26
C ASP A 245 -19.30 12.01 0.59
N THR A 246 -19.42 12.13 1.91
CA THR A 246 -18.40 11.70 2.88
C THR A 246 -18.69 10.34 3.51
N THR A 247 -19.77 9.67 3.10
CA THR A 247 -20.30 8.49 3.79
C THR A 247 -19.37 7.29 3.65
N GLY A 248 -18.85 6.80 4.79
CA GLY A 248 -18.05 5.58 4.84
C GLY A 248 -16.66 5.68 4.19
N LEU A 249 -16.18 6.90 3.90
CA LEU A 249 -14.87 7.10 3.28
C LEU A 249 -13.74 6.95 4.30
N VAL A 250 -12.83 6.01 4.03
CA VAL A 250 -11.63 5.72 4.85
C VAL A 250 -10.43 5.45 3.95
N GLY A 251 -9.22 5.74 4.42
CA GLY A 251 -7.99 5.53 3.64
C GLY A 251 -7.73 6.64 2.63
N MET A 252 -7.36 6.28 1.40
CA MET A 252 -6.99 7.23 0.34
C MET A 252 -8.15 7.47 -0.62
N ILE A 253 -8.51 8.74 -0.80
CA ILE A 253 -9.58 9.22 -1.67
C ILE A 253 -8.93 10.06 -2.76
N TRP A 254 -9.15 9.69 -4.02
CA TRP A 254 -8.68 10.44 -5.18
C TRP A 254 -9.86 11.18 -5.80
N ILE A 255 -9.76 12.50 -5.87
CA ILE A 255 -10.74 13.39 -6.47
C ILE A 255 -10.23 13.84 -7.83
N GLU A 256 -10.97 13.52 -8.88
CA GLU A 256 -10.71 14.00 -10.24
C GLU A 256 -11.45 15.33 -10.44
N GLY A 257 -10.71 16.44 -10.46
CA GLY A 257 -11.27 17.79 -10.51
C GLY A 257 -11.47 18.41 -9.12
N ASN A 258 -12.55 19.18 -8.97
CA ASN A 258 -12.78 20.01 -7.79
C ASN A 258 -13.28 19.18 -6.60
N CYS A 259 -12.86 19.56 -5.39
CA CYS A 259 -13.30 19.02 -4.12
C CYS A 259 -14.07 20.10 -3.35
N ASP A 260 -15.40 20.05 -3.37
CA ASP A 260 -16.31 20.91 -2.62
C ASP A 260 -16.92 20.13 -1.45
N LEU A 261 -16.42 20.41 -0.25
CA LEU A 261 -16.91 19.81 0.99
C LEU A 261 -18.04 20.68 1.57
N ALA A 262 -19.23 20.09 1.67
CA ALA A 262 -20.45 20.79 2.10
C ALA A 262 -20.37 21.36 3.53
N THR A 263 -21.24 22.32 3.83
CA THR A 263 -21.32 22.98 5.14
C THR A 263 -21.47 21.95 6.25
N SER A 264 -20.66 22.07 7.31
CA SER A 264 -20.61 21.15 8.45
C SER A 264 -20.28 19.68 8.11
N ALA A 265 -19.94 19.36 6.86
CA ALA A 265 -19.52 18.01 6.49
C ALA A 265 -18.13 17.70 7.06
N MET A 266 -17.94 16.46 7.48
CA MET A 266 -16.67 15.98 8.00
C MET A 266 -16.16 14.85 7.11
N LEU A 267 -14.89 14.94 6.73
CA LEU A 267 -14.21 13.92 5.96
C LEU A 267 -13.07 13.33 6.79
N GLY A 268 -13.20 12.03 7.10
CA GLY A 268 -12.35 11.36 8.08
C GLY A 268 -12.69 11.73 9.53
N SER A 269 -11.90 11.20 10.46
CA SER A 269 -12.00 11.49 11.90
C SER A 269 -10.62 11.45 12.56
N GLU A 270 -10.53 11.75 13.86
CA GLU A 270 -9.26 11.63 14.60
C GLU A 270 -8.74 10.19 14.70
N THR A 271 -9.65 9.21 14.71
CA THR A 271 -9.32 7.78 14.81
C THR A 271 -9.21 7.10 13.46
N SER A 272 -9.85 7.67 12.43
CA SER A 272 -9.82 7.18 11.04
C SER A 272 -9.57 8.36 10.10
N PRO A 273 -8.38 8.96 10.13
CA PRO A 273 -8.04 10.05 9.22
C PRO A 273 -7.90 9.54 7.78
N VAL A 274 -7.95 10.46 6.82
CA VAL A 274 -7.91 10.14 5.38
C VAL A 274 -6.76 10.83 4.65
N ILE A 275 -6.37 10.29 3.49
CA ILE A 275 -5.58 11.01 2.50
C ILE A 275 -6.53 11.44 1.40
N VAL A 276 -6.61 12.73 1.12
CA VAL A 276 -7.41 13.28 0.01
C VAL A 276 -6.45 13.81 -1.04
N VAL A 277 -6.47 13.24 -2.24
CA VAL A 277 -5.72 13.78 -3.39
C VAL A 277 -6.71 14.52 -4.27
N VAL A 278 -6.54 15.83 -4.39
CA VAL A 278 -7.32 16.67 -5.32
C VAL A 278 -6.49 16.81 -6.59
N HIS A 279 -6.89 16.10 -7.64
CA HIS A 279 -6.17 16.05 -8.90
C HIS A 279 -6.75 17.06 -9.89
N ASN A 280 -5.91 17.98 -10.37
CA ASN A 280 -6.28 18.98 -11.38
C ASN A 280 -7.56 19.76 -11.04
N GLY A 281 -7.69 20.25 -9.81
CA GLY A 281 -8.84 21.02 -9.38
C GLY A 281 -8.65 21.79 -8.07
N GLU A 282 -9.69 22.53 -7.71
CA GLU A 282 -9.72 23.38 -6.52
C GLU A 282 -10.19 22.62 -5.28
N LEU A 283 -9.72 23.07 -4.11
CA LEU A 283 -10.26 22.64 -2.81
C LEU A 283 -11.14 23.75 -2.24
N LEU A 284 -12.41 23.44 -1.97
CA LEU A 284 -13.36 24.32 -1.31
C LEU A 284 -13.95 23.63 -0.08
N LEU A 285 -13.65 24.16 1.10
CA LEU A 285 -14.32 23.80 2.33
C LEU A 285 -15.38 24.85 2.65
N ARG A 286 -16.65 24.44 2.77
CA ARG A 286 -17.70 25.35 3.25
C ARG A 286 -17.64 25.52 4.76
N THR A 287 -18.39 26.49 5.28
CA THR A 287 -18.44 26.84 6.70
C THR A 287 -18.59 25.62 7.61
N HIS A 288 -17.81 25.56 8.69
CA HIS A 288 -17.81 24.47 9.68
C HIS A 288 -17.45 23.07 9.15
N SER A 289 -17.07 22.94 7.88
CA SER A 289 -16.59 21.67 7.35
C SER A 289 -15.17 21.36 7.83
N LYS A 290 -14.83 20.07 7.89
CA LYS A 290 -13.53 19.61 8.41
C LYS A 290 -12.99 18.44 7.61
N ILE A 291 -11.70 18.47 7.33
CA ILE A 291 -10.95 17.29 6.88
C ILE A 291 -9.98 16.88 7.99
N PHE A 292 -10.00 15.61 8.36
CA PHE A 292 -9.05 15.00 9.29
C PHE A 292 -8.05 14.16 8.51
N GLY A 293 -6.83 14.66 8.31
CA GLY A 293 -5.78 13.93 7.61
C GLY A 293 -4.87 14.78 6.74
N LEU A 294 -4.43 14.19 5.64
CA LEU A 294 -3.52 14.80 4.68
C LEU A 294 -4.27 15.15 3.41
N VAL A 295 -4.24 16.42 3.00
CA VAL A 295 -4.73 16.84 1.69
C VAL A 295 -3.54 17.09 0.76
N VAL A 296 -3.59 16.51 -0.43
CA VAL A 296 -2.58 16.65 -1.48
C VAL A 296 -3.24 17.29 -2.67
N ILE A 297 -2.93 18.55 -2.92
CA ILE A 297 -3.30 19.29 -4.12
C ILE A 297 -2.28 18.90 -5.19
N PHE A 298 -2.69 17.99 -6.07
CA PHE A 298 -1.81 17.32 -7.01
C PHE A 298 -2.16 17.70 -8.44
N ARG A 299 -1.11 17.81 -9.24
CA ARG A 299 -1.22 18.22 -10.63
C ARG A 299 -0.13 17.63 -11.50
N GLU A 300 -0.47 17.30 -12.74
CA GLU A 300 0.49 16.79 -13.72
C GLU A 300 1.35 17.87 -14.37
N ASN A 301 0.81 19.07 -14.58
CA ASN A 301 1.46 20.17 -15.29
C ASN A 301 1.38 21.45 -14.46
N SER A 302 2.48 22.12 -14.12
CA SER A 302 2.49 23.25 -13.17
C SER A 302 1.95 24.60 -13.71
N ALA A 303 1.46 24.69 -14.96
CA ALA A 303 1.20 25.97 -15.65
C ALA A 303 -0.16 26.67 -15.40
N LEU A 304 -0.89 26.31 -14.36
CA LEU A 304 -2.21 26.84 -13.96
C LEU A 304 -2.23 26.81 -12.44
N ASP A 305 -2.80 27.83 -11.85
CA ASP A 305 -2.89 27.92 -10.41
C ASP A 305 -4.28 27.43 -10.01
N TYR A 306 -4.35 26.64 -8.95
CA TYR A 306 -5.61 26.23 -8.36
C TYR A 306 -5.77 26.86 -6.99
N ARG A 307 -6.99 27.27 -6.72
CA ARG A 307 -7.36 27.91 -5.48
C ARG A 307 -7.62 26.88 -4.39
N VAL A 308 -7.15 27.21 -3.19
CA VAL A 308 -7.52 26.51 -1.95
C VAL A 308 -8.33 27.47 -1.09
N THR A 309 -9.61 27.18 -0.89
CA THR A 309 -10.55 28.01 -0.13
C THR A 309 -11.03 27.28 1.11
N ILE A 310 -10.50 27.67 2.26
CA ILE A 310 -10.81 27.15 3.58
C ILE A 310 -11.07 28.37 4.47
N PRO A 311 -12.33 28.78 4.65
CA PRO A 311 -12.67 29.92 5.50
C PRO A 311 -12.26 29.62 6.94
N ILE A 312 -12.09 30.67 7.75
CA ILE A 312 -11.67 30.55 9.16
C ILE A 312 -12.60 29.67 10.03
N SER A 313 -13.86 29.49 9.60
CA SER A 313 -14.86 28.64 10.26
C SER A 313 -14.73 27.15 9.88
N ALA A 314 -13.99 26.83 8.82
CA ALA A 314 -13.64 25.48 8.39
C ALA A 314 -12.16 25.23 8.67
N LEU A 315 -11.73 23.97 8.70
CA LEU A 315 -10.32 23.65 8.92
C LEU A 315 -9.92 22.30 8.36
N VAL A 316 -8.65 22.18 8.01
CA VAL A 316 -7.98 20.88 7.85
C VAL A 316 -7.21 20.59 9.13
N LYS A 317 -7.58 19.53 9.85
CA LYS A 317 -6.80 19.02 10.99
C LYS A 317 -5.81 17.99 10.48
N GLY A 318 -4.56 18.40 10.32
CA GLY A 318 -3.50 17.63 9.68
C GLY A 318 -2.62 18.53 8.82
N ALA A 319 -2.45 18.23 7.54
CA ALA A 319 -1.59 19.02 6.66
C ALA A 319 -2.13 19.12 5.24
N ILE A 320 -1.69 20.14 4.51
CA ILE A 320 -1.93 20.35 3.09
C ILE A 320 -0.58 20.41 2.38
N ILE A 321 -0.49 19.71 1.26
CA ILE A 321 0.66 19.74 0.37
C ILE A 321 0.20 20.12 -1.02
N SER A 322 0.91 21.04 -1.68
CA SER A 322 0.75 21.34 -3.11
C SER A 322 2.02 21.05 -3.87
N ASN A 323 1.91 20.42 -5.04
CA ASN A 323 3.03 20.21 -5.97
C ASN A 323 3.16 21.32 -7.04
N HIS A 324 2.40 22.40 -6.89
CA HIS A 324 2.44 23.58 -7.76
C HIS A 324 2.11 24.84 -6.96
N ALA A 325 2.32 26.00 -7.59
CA ALA A 325 1.96 27.29 -7.02
C ALA A 325 0.47 27.34 -6.67
N VAL A 326 0.13 28.10 -5.62
CA VAL A 326 -1.24 28.25 -5.14
C VAL A 326 -1.76 29.62 -5.55
N ASP A 327 -2.95 29.63 -6.17
CA ASP A 327 -3.52 30.80 -6.81
C ASP A 327 -3.83 31.94 -5.83
N ALA A 328 -3.95 33.14 -6.38
CA ALA A 328 -4.51 34.31 -5.74
C ALA A 328 -5.88 34.02 -5.12
N ASP A 329 -6.21 34.78 -4.06
CA ASP A 329 -7.49 34.68 -3.33
C ASP A 329 -7.72 33.33 -2.60
N SER A 330 -6.67 32.50 -2.51
CA SER A 330 -6.69 31.33 -1.63
C SER A 330 -6.81 31.76 -0.17
N THR A 331 -7.56 30.98 0.60
CA THR A 331 -7.70 31.12 2.05
C THR A 331 -7.39 29.76 2.66
N ILE A 332 -6.37 29.68 3.50
CA ILE A 332 -5.90 28.41 4.03
C ILE A 332 -5.97 28.45 5.55
N ASN A 333 -6.72 27.53 6.14
CA ASN A 333 -6.81 27.36 7.59
C ASN A 333 -6.50 25.90 7.97
N ILE A 334 -5.36 25.71 8.65
CA ILE A 334 -4.85 24.38 9.00
C ILE A 334 -4.55 24.32 10.49
N LEU A 335 -5.00 23.24 11.11
CA LEU A 335 -4.60 22.83 12.46
C LEU A 335 -3.68 21.62 12.37
N TYR A 336 -2.38 21.84 12.46
CA TYR A 336 -1.39 20.79 12.36
C TYR A 336 -1.48 19.83 13.55
N SER A 337 -1.54 18.53 13.23
CA SER A 337 -1.52 17.46 14.22
C SER A 337 -0.65 16.32 13.73
N ARG A 338 0.62 16.32 14.16
CA ARG A 338 1.57 15.24 13.84
C ARG A 338 1.08 13.88 14.35
N ALA A 339 0.46 13.85 15.54
CA ALA A 339 -0.14 12.64 16.09
C ALA A 339 -1.23 12.06 15.17
N LEU A 340 -2.09 12.92 14.59
CA LEU A 340 -3.10 12.48 13.63
C LEU A 340 -2.47 11.94 12.34
N LEU A 341 -1.41 12.57 11.84
CA LEU A 341 -0.67 12.09 10.67
C LEU A 341 0.07 10.76 10.93
N LEU A 342 0.56 10.54 12.15
CA LEU A 342 1.09 9.23 12.57
C LEU A 342 0.00 8.15 12.63
N THR A 343 -1.19 8.48 13.15
CA THR A 343 -2.35 7.59 13.10
C THR A 343 -2.72 7.25 11.65
N LEU A 344 -2.71 8.24 10.76
CA LEU A 344 -2.93 8.07 9.32
C LEU A 344 -1.91 7.12 8.70
N GLN A 345 -0.62 7.37 8.93
CA GLN A 345 0.45 6.54 8.38
C GLN A 345 0.38 5.08 8.85
N ARG A 346 -0.11 4.83 10.07
CA ARG A 346 -0.25 3.49 10.66
C ARG A 346 -1.58 2.81 10.35
N HIS A 347 -2.51 3.50 9.67
CA HIS A 347 -3.85 2.97 9.40
C HIS A 347 -3.78 1.69 8.53
N PRO A 348 -4.58 0.63 8.79
CA PRO A 348 -4.54 -0.63 8.02
C PRO A 348 -4.76 -0.44 6.53
N PHE A 349 -5.78 0.35 6.16
CA PHE A 349 -6.08 0.68 4.75
C PHE A 349 -4.94 1.41 4.05
N LEU A 350 -4.02 2.04 4.79
CA LEU A 350 -2.86 2.72 4.23
C LEU A 350 -1.58 1.91 4.35
N GLN A 351 -1.65 0.63 4.73
CA GLN A 351 -0.54 -0.30 4.61
C GLN A 351 -0.56 -0.98 3.25
N GLN A 352 0.61 -1.14 2.66
CA GLN A 352 0.85 -1.94 1.47
C GLN A 352 1.59 -3.21 1.86
N MET A 353 1.41 -4.26 1.07
CA MET A 353 2.12 -5.53 1.25
C MET A 353 2.58 -6.03 -0.10
N GLU A 354 3.87 -6.34 -0.22
CA GLU A 354 4.49 -6.81 -1.44
C GLU A 354 5.31 -8.08 -1.19
N LEU A 355 5.36 -8.94 -2.20
CA LEU A 355 6.22 -10.13 -2.21
C LEU A 355 7.68 -9.69 -2.40
N ILE A 356 8.58 -10.20 -1.57
CA ILE A 356 10.02 -10.01 -1.74
C ILE A 356 10.49 -10.90 -2.89
N PRO A 357 10.95 -10.36 -4.03
CA PRO A 357 11.34 -11.17 -5.19
C PRO A 357 12.42 -12.20 -4.85
N GLY A 358 12.33 -13.39 -5.45
CA GLY A 358 13.32 -14.46 -5.26
C GLY A 358 13.19 -15.25 -3.94
N THR A 359 12.24 -14.90 -3.07
CA THR A 359 11.97 -15.64 -1.83
C THR A 359 10.99 -16.79 -2.01
N TRP A 360 10.31 -16.85 -3.15
CA TRP A 360 9.39 -17.93 -3.49
C TRP A 360 10.12 -19.26 -3.63
N ARG A 361 9.83 -20.21 -2.74
CA ARG A 361 10.43 -21.55 -2.75
C ARG A 361 9.35 -22.60 -2.53
N SER A 362 9.35 -23.63 -3.37
CA SER A 362 8.55 -24.84 -3.17
C SER A 362 9.49 -25.99 -2.76
N PHE A 363 9.11 -26.75 -1.75
CA PHE A 363 9.85 -27.95 -1.33
C PHE A 363 8.93 -29.15 -1.14
#